data_AF-A0A838VRX4-F1
#
_entry.id   AF-A0A838VRX4-F1
#
_cell.length_a   1.000
_cell.length_b   1.000
_cell.length_c   1.000
_cell.angle_alpha   90.00
_cell.angle_beta   90.00
_cell.angle_gamma   90.00
#
_symmetry.space_group_name_H-M   'P 1'
#
loop_
_entity.id
_entity.type
_entity.pdbx_description
1 polymer ?
#
loop_
_entity_poly.entity_id
_entity_poly.type
_entity_poly.pdbx_seq_one_letter_code
_entity_poly.pdbx_strand_id
1 'polypeptide(L)'
;MQQRRYSHILAGILALSGASLLQGSQPQIPNPQAAAQQAEKLTPEQLTQVEVDDDIRDRLRFDPTWKPIADSIRQDLAILKWGDGKLENPAWKRYGAKAYPLFDYYTRSKDPIRQQYGMMGIRSLGKPYTTLWLTRHIQQRLTQPEIYLVTNSLNNLLNNTYEPNGDEQAWQKEFGLDDLAVRDRLVHLAKQNLEPETTRPYYEQFNGGFLLALLGDKAFPQQPTPTEPTINLSQWLKFERLTQPSSTQIKDAIAYYRNLKPETQEHLLVKHLGAFKAGKIPPVGKALLQNLAADNTSPDRTWAIAELDRHGDPQSSQLLQTILNKDLNKIYPLTSVTSYKSHSVRDSHVYYLLIDIAQKYPQSKFIQGCREYGDLIGASYFDHAPRNKAIVTRNAKKTSTQQTQDWQQWLSRYPNHPGADDATYHLARSLQTQNDVMGATRLWMKLMTQQVGDGDAVYLAWPHMRSLLDVGLTTYQIETLLTE
;
A
#
# COMPACT_ATOMS: atom_id res chain seq x y z
N MET A 1 21.56 0.06 -3.95
CA MET A 1 22.10 0.57 -5.24
C MET A 1 21.73 -0.40 -6.34
N GLN A 2 20.78 -0.07 -7.22
CA GLN A 2 20.56 -0.78 -8.47
C GLN A 2 20.04 0.20 -9.54
N GLN A 3 20.79 0.26 -10.63
CA GLN A 3 20.67 1.19 -11.75
C GLN A 3 19.42 0.90 -12.60
N ARG A 4 18.67 1.96 -12.93
CA ARG A 4 17.63 1.96 -13.96
C ARG A 4 18.26 1.82 -15.34
N ARG A 5 17.77 0.85 -16.14
CA ARG A 5 18.07 0.73 -17.56
C ARG A 5 17.13 1.64 -18.35
N TYR A 6 17.68 2.65 -19.02
CA TYR A 6 17.05 3.32 -20.15
C TYR A 6 17.58 2.68 -21.43
N SER A 7 16.70 2.38 -22.39
CA SER A 7 17.10 2.06 -23.75
C SER A 7 16.12 2.71 -24.72
N HIS A 8 16.74 3.41 -25.67
CA HIS A 8 16.19 4.34 -26.63
C HIS A 8 15.38 3.67 -27.75
N ILE A 9 14.44 4.42 -28.35
CA ILE A 9 14.27 4.42 -29.80
C ILE A 9 14.19 5.89 -30.27
N LEU A 10 15.19 6.26 -31.06
CA LEU A 10 15.29 7.46 -31.89
C LEU A 10 14.70 7.13 -33.28
N ALA A 11 14.00 8.08 -33.90
CA ALA A 11 14.34 8.69 -35.20
C ALA A 11 13.11 9.19 -35.97
N GLY A 12 13.17 10.45 -36.37
CA GLY A 12 12.21 11.13 -37.24
C GLY A 12 12.48 12.63 -37.29
N ILE A 13 13.63 13.02 -37.85
CA ILE A 13 14.09 14.41 -38.04
C ILE A 13 13.49 14.98 -39.33
N LEU A 14 13.01 16.23 -39.28
CA LEU A 14 13.14 17.29 -40.29
C LEU A 14 12.56 18.59 -39.66
N ALA A 15 13.37 19.33 -38.91
CA ALA A 15 14.17 20.48 -39.36
C ALA A 15 13.33 21.72 -39.70
N LEU A 16 13.34 22.71 -38.79
CA LEU A 16 13.43 24.15 -39.10
C LEU A 16 13.92 24.92 -37.86
N SER A 17 15.24 25.19 -37.89
CA SER A 17 15.93 26.40 -37.39
C SER A 17 15.45 27.09 -36.12
N GLY A 18 16.23 26.92 -35.04
CA GLY A 18 16.24 27.78 -33.87
C GLY A 18 17.29 27.29 -32.87
N ALA A 19 18.54 27.71 -33.06
CA ALA A 19 19.65 27.33 -32.19
C ALA A 19 19.49 27.91 -30.78
N SER A 20 19.96 27.14 -29.79
CA SER A 20 20.28 27.52 -28.39
C SER A 20 19.22 27.28 -27.31
N LEU A 21 18.79 26.04 -27.07
CA LEU A 21 18.06 25.67 -25.83
C LEU A 21 18.37 24.24 -25.37
N LEU A 22 19.64 23.93 -25.04
CA LEU A 22 19.99 22.75 -24.25
C LEU A 22 21.23 23.03 -23.38
N GLN A 23 21.06 23.92 -22.41
CA GLN A 23 21.71 23.77 -21.11
C GLN A 23 20.58 23.50 -20.11
N GLY A 24 20.66 22.36 -19.43
CA GLY A 24 19.67 21.93 -18.46
C GLY A 24 19.54 22.96 -17.34
N SER A 25 18.44 23.70 -17.35
CA SER A 25 17.98 24.43 -16.19
C SER A 25 17.49 23.41 -15.17
N GLN A 26 18.32 23.11 -14.16
CA GLN A 26 17.74 22.84 -12.85
C GLN A 26 16.78 24.01 -12.54
N PRO A 27 15.54 23.75 -12.08
CA PRO A 27 14.62 24.83 -11.74
C PRO A 27 15.33 25.77 -10.77
N GLN A 28 15.53 27.01 -11.21
CA GLN A 28 16.28 28.00 -10.46
C GLN A 28 15.45 28.37 -9.24
N ILE A 29 15.85 27.83 -8.09
CA ILE A 29 15.23 28.06 -6.79
C ILE A 29 15.19 29.58 -6.56
N PRO A 30 14.00 30.19 -6.37
CA PRO A 30 13.92 31.59 -5.99
C PRO A 30 14.72 31.80 -4.70
N ASN A 31 15.49 32.88 -4.62
CA ASN A 31 16.23 33.16 -3.40
C ASN A 31 15.23 33.24 -2.21
N PRO A 32 15.54 32.70 -1.02
CA PRO A 32 14.60 32.64 0.12
C PRO A 32 14.04 34.00 0.58
N GLN A 33 14.83 35.08 0.47
CA GLN A 33 14.37 36.45 0.69
C GLN A 33 13.44 36.94 -0.42
N ALA A 34 13.65 36.51 -1.67
CA ALA A 34 12.72 36.79 -2.78
C ALA A 34 11.40 36.03 -2.59
N ALA A 35 11.41 34.77 -2.15
CA ALA A 35 10.19 34.00 -1.87
C ALA A 35 9.40 34.56 -0.67
N ALA A 36 10.10 35.03 0.38
CA ALA A 36 9.48 35.66 1.56
C ALA A 36 8.95 37.09 1.27
N GLN A 37 9.71 37.93 0.55
CA GLN A 37 9.25 39.26 0.11
C GLN A 37 8.15 39.19 -0.94
N GLN A 38 8.15 38.15 -1.77
CA GLN A 38 7.05 37.85 -2.66
C GLN A 38 5.81 37.59 -1.82
N ALA A 39 5.78 36.58 -0.94
CA ALA A 39 4.59 36.16 -0.18
C ALA A 39 3.84 37.28 0.57
N GLU A 40 4.53 38.37 0.97
CA GLU A 40 3.92 39.56 1.59
C GLU A 40 3.14 40.47 0.63
N LYS A 41 3.40 40.36 -0.67
CA LYS A 41 2.85 41.22 -1.74
C LYS A 41 2.07 40.44 -2.81
N LEU A 42 1.96 39.11 -2.66
CA LEU A 42 1.38 38.24 -3.67
C LEU A 42 -0.15 38.23 -3.63
N THR A 43 -0.77 38.29 -4.80
CA THR A 43 -2.15 37.82 -4.97
C THR A 43 -2.21 36.29 -4.76
N PRO A 44 -3.38 35.71 -4.47
CA PRO A 44 -3.53 34.26 -4.38
C PRO A 44 -2.88 33.51 -5.56
N GLU A 45 -2.99 34.04 -6.78
CA GLU A 45 -2.39 33.47 -7.98
C GLU A 45 -0.86 33.43 -7.94
N GLN A 46 -0.21 34.43 -7.33
CA GLN A 46 1.24 34.48 -7.27
C GLN A 46 1.82 33.55 -6.19
N LEU A 47 1.06 33.26 -5.12
CA LEU A 47 1.43 32.23 -4.11
C LEU A 47 1.53 30.83 -4.71
N THR A 48 0.97 30.59 -5.91
CA THR A 48 1.09 29.31 -6.62
C THR A 48 2.46 29.01 -7.20
N GLN A 49 3.38 29.98 -7.22
CA GLN A 49 4.72 29.78 -7.78
C GLN A 49 5.75 29.33 -6.74
N VAL A 50 5.40 29.40 -5.45
CA VAL A 50 6.24 28.86 -4.36
C VAL A 50 5.87 27.39 -4.19
N GLU A 51 6.75 26.49 -4.61
CA GLU A 51 6.64 25.06 -4.34
C GLU A 51 7.65 24.69 -3.24
N VAL A 52 7.15 24.02 -2.20
CA VAL A 52 7.97 23.44 -1.14
C VAL A 52 7.98 21.94 -1.37
N ASP A 53 9.14 21.37 -1.63
CA ASP A 53 9.39 19.92 -1.61
C ASP A 53 10.05 19.52 -0.28
N ASP A 54 10.44 18.25 -0.14
CA ASP A 54 11.07 17.73 1.08
C ASP A 54 12.41 18.44 1.39
N ASP A 55 13.22 18.70 0.37
CA ASP A 55 14.53 19.35 0.49
C ASP A 55 14.38 20.83 0.89
N ILE A 56 13.44 21.54 0.27
CA ILE A 56 13.11 22.93 0.57
C ILE A 56 12.54 23.01 1.99
N ARG A 57 11.56 22.17 2.34
CA ARG A 57 11.00 22.10 3.71
C ARG A 57 12.10 22.01 4.77
N ASP A 58 13.09 21.16 4.56
CA ASP A 58 14.17 20.97 5.52
C ASP A 58 15.12 22.16 5.58
N ARG A 59 15.43 22.78 4.44
CA ARG A 59 16.21 24.02 4.41
C ARG A 59 15.51 25.18 5.11
N LEU A 60 14.17 25.28 4.98
CA LEU A 60 13.37 26.32 5.63
C LEU A 60 13.44 26.27 7.17
N ARG A 61 13.87 25.14 7.77
CA ARG A 61 14.10 25.02 9.23
C ARG A 61 15.34 25.79 9.71
N PHE A 62 16.29 25.99 8.80
CA PHE A 62 17.56 26.66 9.08
C PHE A 62 17.60 28.10 8.57
N ASP A 63 16.62 28.51 7.75
CA ASP A 63 16.47 29.88 7.27
C ASP A 63 15.90 30.79 8.39
N PRO A 64 16.58 31.88 8.79
CA PRO A 64 16.14 32.72 9.91
C PRO A 64 14.75 33.35 9.73
N THR A 65 14.28 33.54 8.50
CA THR A 65 13.00 34.18 8.17
C THR A 65 11.86 33.16 8.22
N TRP A 66 12.11 31.93 7.80
CA TRP A 66 11.11 30.84 7.80
C TRP A 66 11.09 30.00 9.07
N LYS A 67 12.21 29.96 9.80
CA LYS A 67 12.36 29.19 11.02
C LYS A 67 11.22 29.41 12.02
N PRO A 68 10.73 30.64 12.30
CA PRO A 68 9.60 30.85 13.21
C PRO A 68 8.29 30.20 12.73
N ILE A 69 8.05 30.18 11.41
CA ILE A 69 6.86 29.59 10.79
C ILE A 69 6.97 28.06 10.82
N ALA A 70 8.11 27.52 10.38
CA ALA A 70 8.39 26.09 10.36
C ALA A 70 8.35 25.48 11.77
N ASP A 71 8.96 26.14 12.76
CA ASP A 71 8.92 25.71 14.15
C ASP A 71 7.51 25.76 14.75
N SER A 72 6.72 26.78 14.41
CA SER A 72 5.33 26.86 14.88
C SER A 72 4.46 25.75 14.30
N ILE A 73 4.58 25.46 13.01
CA ILE A 73 3.84 24.35 12.39
C ILE A 73 4.30 23.02 12.98
N ARG A 74 5.60 22.83 13.20
CA ARG A 74 6.14 21.63 13.85
C ARG A 74 5.58 21.47 15.26
N GLN A 75 5.48 22.56 16.02
CA GLN A 75 4.92 22.54 17.36
C GLN A 75 3.42 22.21 17.34
N ASP A 76 2.65 22.79 16.42
CA ASP A 76 1.23 22.46 16.29
C ASP A 76 1.02 21.00 15.92
N LEU A 77 1.79 20.49 14.95
CA LEU A 77 1.76 19.07 14.58
C LEU A 77 2.15 18.18 15.75
N ALA A 78 3.10 18.62 16.59
CA ALA A 78 3.48 17.88 17.78
C ALA A 78 2.35 17.83 18.81
N ILE A 79 1.64 18.94 19.02
CA ILE A 79 0.46 19.00 19.90
C ILE A 79 -0.67 18.11 19.37
N LEU A 80 -0.91 18.13 18.05
CA LEU A 80 -1.93 17.27 17.44
C LEU A 80 -1.60 15.77 17.50
N LYS A 81 -0.31 15.42 17.41
CA LYS A 81 0.13 14.01 17.39
C LYS A 81 0.36 13.42 18.77
N TRP A 82 0.90 14.21 19.68
CA TRP A 82 1.43 13.75 20.97
C TRP A 82 0.91 14.55 22.16
N GLY A 83 0.14 15.62 21.94
CA GLY A 83 -0.51 16.41 22.97
C GLY A 83 -1.98 16.07 23.15
N ASP A 84 -2.75 17.01 23.72
CA ASP A 84 -4.19 16.87 23.97
C ASP A 84 -5.07 17.14 22.74
N GLY A 85 -4.44 17.34 21.57
CA GLY A 85 -5.11 17.62 20.31
C GLY A 85 -5.69 19.04 20.18
N LYS A 86 -5.53 19.92 21.18
CA LYS A 86 -6.11 21.28 21.16
C LYS A 86 -5.09 22.33 20.76
N LEU A 87 -5.40 23.06 19.69
CA LEU A 87 -4.57 24.17 19.21
C LEU A 87 -5.13 25.52 19.66
N GLU A 88 -4.48 26.17 20.62
CA GLU A 88 -4.92 27.48 21.13
C GLU A 88 -4.57 28.62 20.15
N ASN A 89 -3.31 28.65 19.70
CA ASN A 89 -2.79 29.68 18.81
C ASN A 89 -2.02 29.07 17.64
N PRO A 90 -2.70 28.44 16.68
CA PRO A 90 -2.08 27.74 15.56
C PRO A 90 -1.37 28.68 14.57
N ALA A 91 -0.47 28.13 13.77
CA ALA A 91 0.37 28.87 12.82
C ALA A 91 -0.45 29.72 11.84
N TRP A 92 -1.65 29.27 11.41
CA TRP A 92 -2.50 30.06 10.51
C TRP A 92 -3.07 31.32 11.18
N LYS A 93 -3.26 31.33 12.51
CA LYS A 93 -3.63 32.56 13.25
C LYS A 93 -2.44 33.51 13.41
N ARG A 94 -1.23 32.97 13.60
CA ARG A 94 -0.01 33.77 13.84
C ARG A 94 0.59 34.36 12.57
N TYR A 95 0.62 33.57 11.50
CA TYR A 95 1.39 33.88 10.28
C TYR A 95 0.51 34.05 9.05
N GLY A 96 -0.78 33.69 9.12
CA GLY A 96 -1.72 33.85 8.01
C GLY A 96 -1.20 33.22 6.71
N ALA A 97 -1.35 33.96 5.61
CA ALA A 97 -0.96 33.51 4.28
C ALA A 97 0.53 33.16 4.13
N LYS A 98 1.41 33.69 5.00
CA LYS A 98 2.85 33.37 4.97
C LYS A 98 3.13 31.89 5.23
N ALA A 99 2.22 31.20 5.94
CA ALA A 99 2.33 29.77 6.22
C ALA A 99 1.74 28.89 5.10
N TYR A 100 1.07 29.47 4.09
CA TYR A 100 0.38 28.72 3.03
C TYR A 100 1.28 27.71 2.29
N PRO A 101 2.53 28.02 1.89
CA PRO A 101 3.37 27.05 1.19
C PRO A 101 3.66 25.78 2.00
N LEU A 102 3.79 25.92 3.32
CA LEU A 102 3.97 24.77 4.22
C LEU A 102 2.64 24.02 4.42
N PHE A 103 1.50 24.71 4.51
CA PHE A 103 0.20 24.05 4.56
C PHE A 103 -0.08 23.22 3.30
N ASP A 104 0.13 23.78 2.11
CA ASP A 104 0.02 23.12 0.80
C ASP A 104 1.00 21.94 0.65
N TYR A 105 2.22 22.06 1.18
CA TYR A 105 3.11 20.92 1.30
C TYR A 105 2.49 19.81 2.17
N TYR A 106 1.97 20.15 3.34
CA TYR A 106 1.42 19.15 4.25
C TYR A 106 0.14 18.49 3.74
N THR A 107 -0.67 19.12 2.89
CA THR A 107 -1.85 18.45 2.27
C THR A 107 -1.47 17.27 1.39
N ARG A 108 -0.20 17.21 0.93
CA ARG A 108 0.34 16.09 0.14
C ARG A 108 0.98 15.00 0.99
N SER A 109 0.99 15.17 2.31
CA SER A 109 1.50 14.18 3.24
C SER A 109 0.65 12.90 3.21
N LYS A 110 1.30 11.73 3.29
CA LYS A 110 0.59 10.45 3.53
C LYS A 110 0.25 10.23 5.01
N ASP A 111 0.69 11.12 5.88
CA ASP A 111 0.31 11.14 7.29
C ASP A 111 -1.02 11.91 7.45
N PRO A 112 -2.10 11.25 7.90
CA PRO A 112 -3.43 11.86 7.96
C PRO A 112 -3.50 13.10 8.87
N ILE A 113 -2.74 13.14 9.97
CA ILE A 113 -2.74 14.28 10.89
C ILE A 113 -2.09 15.50 10.24
N ARG A 114 -0.96 15.31 9.56
CA ARG A 114 -0.30 16.40 8.82
C ARG A 114 -1.15 16.91 7.68
N GLN A 115 -1.75 15.99 6.94
CA GLN A 115 -2.62 16.30 5.84
C GLN A 115 -3.86 17.08 6.30
N GLN A 116 -4.50 16.64 7.38
CA GLN A 116 -5.58 17.35 8.04
C GLN A 116 -5.15 18.75 8.50
N TYR A 117 -4.00 18.86 9.17
CA TYR A 117 -3.48 20.14 9.64
C TYR A 117 -3.22 21.12 8.47
N GLY A 118 -2.63 20.63 7.37
CA GLY A 118 -2.46 21.41 6.14
C GLY A 118 -3.79 21.95 5.63
N MET A 119 -4.83 21.10 5.55
CA MET A 119 -6.16 21.54 5.14
C MET A 119 -6.79 22.52 6.12
N MET A 120 -6.71 22.29 7.43
CA MET A 120 -7.21 23.23 8.44
C MET A 120 -6.55 24.60 8.29
N GLY A 121 -5.24 24.63 8.03
CA GLY A 121 -4.50 25.84 7.70
C GLY A 121 -5.07 26.55 6.49
N ILE A 122 -5.19 25.86 5.35
CA ILE A 122 -5.72 26.44 4.09
C ILE A 122 -7.16 26.94 4.26
N ARG A 123 -8.03 26.16 4.90
CA ARG A 123 -9.43 26.55 5.17
C ARG A 123 -9.51 27.81 6.03
N SER A 124 -8.66 27.91 7.06
CA SER A 124 -8.61 29.06 7.96
C SER A 124 -8.16 30.34 7.26
N LEU A 125 -7.48 30.25 6.12
CA LEU A 125 -7.12 31.39 5.28
C LEU A 125 -8.27 31.85 4.37
N GLY A 126 -9.29 31.00 4.16
CA GLY A 126 -10.53 31.32 3.47
C GLY A 126 -10.63 30.86 2.01
N LYS A 127 -11.80 31.11 1.41
CA LYS A 127 -12.22 30.63 0.08
C LYS A 127 -11.22 30.86 -1.08
N PRO A 128 -10.50 32.00 -1.16
CA PRO A 128 -9.49 32.17 -2.20
C PRO A 128 -8.39 31.10 -2.14
N TYR A 129 -7.97 30.69 -0.94
CA TYR A 129 -6.87 29.74 -0.74
C TYR A 129 -7.27 28.28 -0.95
N THR A 130 -8.52 27.92 -0.64
CA THR A 130 -9.08 26.59 -0.95
C THR A 130 -9.30 26.41 -2.46
N THR A 131 -9.82 27.43 -3.15
CA THR A 131 -9.98 27.44 -4.61
C THR A 131 -8.61 27.34 -5.30
N LEU A 132 -7.63 28.05 -4.77
CA LEU A 132 -6.24 28.02 -5.24
C LEU A 132 -5.63 26.62 -5.10
N TRP A 133 -5.76 26.03 -3.93
CA TRP A 133 -5.27 24.69 -3.62
C TRP A 133 -5.83 23.65 -4.59
N LEU A 134 -7.16 23.69 -4.83
CA LEU A 134 -7.83 22.75 -5.74
C LEU A 134 -7.32 22.90 -7.17
N THR A 135 -7.15 24.14 -7.63
CA THR A 135 -6.60 24.43 -8.96
C THR A 135 -5.21 23.81 -9.14
N ARG A 136 -4.31 23.94 -8.15
CA ARG A 136 -2.95 23.38 -8.21
C ARG A 136 -2.96 21.85 -8.19
N HIS A 137 -3.78 21.25 -7.34
CA HIS A 137 -3.87 19.79 -7.24
C HIS A 137 -4.34 19.17 -8.56
N ILE A 138 -5.25 19.86 -9.28
CA ILE A 138 -5.69 19.42 -10.61
C ILE A 138 -4.53 19.48 -11.63
N GLN A 139 -3.71 20.54 -11.60
CA GLN A 139 -2.58 20.72 -12.52
C GLN A 139 -1.44 19.72 -12.30
N GLN A 140 -1.21 19.31 -11.05
CA GLN A 140 -0.06 18.48 -10.67
C GLN A 140 -0.22 16.99 -11.03
N ARG A 141 -1.37 16.55 -11.53
CA ARG A 141 -1.64 15.15 -11.94
C ARG A 141 -1.24 14.12 -10.88
N LEU A 142 -1.51 14.46 -9.62
CA LEU A 142 -1.05 13.66 -8.49
C LEU A 142 -1.64 12.26 -8.54
N THR A 143 -0.77 11.24 -8.48
CA THR A 143 -1.16 9.83 -8.31
C THR A 143 -1.48 9.50 -6.84
N GLN A 144 -1.09 10.38 -5.90
CA GLN A 144 -1.55 10.47 -4.51
C GLN A 144 -1.33 11.91 -4.00
N PRO A 145 -2.29 12.52 -3.29
CA PRO A 145 -2.55 12.21 -1.89
C PRO A 145 -4.06 12.08 -1.56
N GLU A 146 -4.40 11.11 -0.71
CA GLU A 146 -5.79 10.85 -0.34
C GLU A 146 -6.30 11.86 0.69
N ILE A 147 -7.22 12.77 0.32
CA ILE A 147 -7.98 13.59 1.30
C ILE A 147 -9.49 13.30 1.27
N TYR A 148 -9.90 12.15 0.70
CA TYR A 148 -11.26 11.85 0.25
C TYR A 148 -11.74 12.78 -0.88
N LEU A 149 -10.94 13.10 -1.90
CA LEU A 149 -11.37 13.64 -3.22
C LEU A 149 -12.48 14.72 -3.20
N VAL A 150 -12.34 15.64 -2.24
CA VAL A 150 -13.22 16.78 -1.92
C VAL A 150 -14.46 16.51 -1.04
N THR A 151 -14.44 15.36 -0.34
CA THR A 151 -15.05 14.88 0.94
C THR A 151 -16.42 14.19 0.96
N ASN A 152 -16.48 13.00 1.61
CA ASN A 152 -17.60 12.49 2.44
C ASN A 152 -17.14 11.91 3.82
N SER A 153 -16.13 12.43 4.52
CA SER A 153 -16.39 13.58 5.41
C SER A 153 -15.10 14.09 6.10
N LEU A 154 -14.57 15.21 5.60
CA LEU A 154 -13.78 16.20 6.34
C LEU A 154 -14.71 17.08 7.22
N ASN A 155 -15.90 16.57 7.54
CA ASN A 155 -17.02 17.16 8.30
C ASN A 155 -17.43 16.29 9.51
N ASN A 156 -16.53 15.45 10.02
CA ASN A 156 -16.35 15.42 11.48
C ASN A 156 -15.42 16.57 11.95
N LEU A 157 -14.68 17.21 11.03
CA LEU A 157 -13.41 17.83 11.42
C LEU A 157 -13.48 19.22 12.03
N LEU A 158 -14.69 19.78 12.26
CA LEU A 158 -14.80 21.02 13.02
C LEU A 158 -16.01 21.14 13.98
N ASN A 159 -17.10 20.35 13.94
CA ASN A 159 -18.25 20.52 14.85
C ASN A 159 -19.04 19.22 15.20
N ASN A 160 -19.35 19.05 16.50
CA ASN A 160 -20.23 18.03 17.09
C ASN A 160 -21.73 18.20 16.72
N THR A 161 -22.14 18.08 15.46
CA THR A 161 -23.57 17.80 15.15
C THR A 161 -23.74 17.25 13.75
N TYR A 162 -24.22 16.01 13.69
CA TYR A 162 -24.86 15.43 12.52
C TYR A 162 -26.30 15.95 12.45
N GLU A 163 -26.69 16.59 11.35
CA GLU A 163 -28.07 16.46 10.86
C GLU A 163 -28.05 15.63 9.57
N PRO A 164 -28.71 14.46 9.53
CA PRO A 164 -28.67 13.52 8.40
C PRO A 164 -29.17 14.05 7.06
N ASN A 165 -29.69 15.28 7.01
CA ASN A 165 -30.45 15.80 5.87
C ASN A 165 -29.85 17.10 5.27
N GLY A 166 -28.60 17.46 5.59
CA GLY A 166 -27.98 18.73 5.20
C GLY A 166 -26.90 18.64 4.11
N ASP A 167 -27.33 18.78 2.85
CA ASP A 167 -26.59 19.28 1.67
C ASP A 167 -25.21 18.64 1.33
N GLU A 168 -25.23 17.55 0.54
CA GLU A 168 -24.07 16.83 -0.05
C GLU A 168 -23.10 17.73 -0.85
N GLN A 169 -23.39 19.03 -1.03
CA GLN A 169 -22.64 19.98 -1.84
C GLN A 169 -21.94 21.09 -1.03
N ALA A 170 -21.94 21.04 0.30
CA ALA A 170 -21.32 22.08 1.14
C ALA A 170 -19.83 22.35 0.81
N TRP A 171 -19.08 21.31 0.41
CA TRP A 171 -17.69 21.46 -0.01
C TRP A 171 -17.55 22.26 -1.31
N GLN A 172 -18.50 22.16 -2.25
CA GLN A 172 -18.44 22.87 -3.52
C GLN A 172 -18.36 24.38 -3.28
N LYS A 173 -19.13 24.90 -2.32
CA LYS A 173 -19.10 26.31 -1.90
C LYS A 173 -17.77 26.70 -1.29
N GLU A 174 -17.17 25.83 -0.48
CA GLU A 174 -15.88 26.07 0.18
C GLU A 174 -14.73 26.18 -0.82
N PHE A 175 -14.78 25.42 -1.90
CA PHE A 175 -13.76 25.38 -2.95
C PHE A 175 -14.08 26.26 -4.18
N GLY A 176 -15.13 27.09 -4.10
CA GLY A 176 -15.48 28.04 -5.16
C GLY A 176 -16.19 27.44 -6.37
N LEU A 177 -16.71 26.22 -6.26
CA LEU A 177 -17.48 25.53 -7.31
C LEU A 177 -18.96 25.91 -7.35
N ASP A 178 -19.43 26.71 -6.39
CA ASP A 178 -20.71 27.41 -6.42
C ASP A 178 -20.72 28.51 -7.51
N ASP A 179 -19.55 29.00 -7.93
CA ASP A 179 -19.37 29.82 -9.12
C ASP A 179 -19.25 28.92 -10.37
N LEU A 180 -20.21 29.03 -11.29
CA LEU A 180 -20.26 28.20 -12.49
C LEU A 180 -19.04 28.40 -13.40
N ALA A 181 -18.48 29.61 -13.49
CA ALA A 181 -17.31 29.87 -14.32
C ALA A 181 -16.06 29.21 -13.74
N VAL A 182 -15.92 29.24 -12.41
CA VAL A 182 -14.84 28.52 -11.71
C VAL A 182 -15.01 27.02 -11.86
N ARG A 183 -16.24 26.51 -11.67
CA ARG A 183 -16.57 25.09 -11.83
C ARG A 183 -16.23 24.57 -13.22
N ASP A 184 -16.71 25.24 -14.27
CA ASP A 184 -16.49 24.83 -15.65
C ASP A 184 -15.00 24.86 -16.01
N ARG A 185 -14.28 25.91 -15.57
CA ARG A 185 -12.82 26.00 -15.74
C ARG A 185 -12.09 24.82 -15.11
N LEU A 186 -12.44 24.44 -13.88
CA LEU A 186 -11.78 23.35 -13.16
C LEU A 186 -12.16 21.97 -13.72
N VAL A 187 -13.40 21.77 -14.17
CA VAL A 187 -13.81 20.55 -14.90
C VAL A 187 -13.02 20.41 -16.20
N HIS A 188 -12.90 21.49 -16.97
CA HIS A 188 -12.13 21.48 -18.22
C HIS A 188 -10.66 21.16 -17.96
N LEU A 189 -10.05 21.81 -16.97
CA LEU A 189 -8.67 21.61 -16.56
C LEU A 189 -8.40 20.18 -16.06
N ALA A 190 -9.34 19.59 -15.32
CA ALA A 190 -9.22 18.20 -14.85
C ALA A 190 -9.29 17.21 -16.01
N LYS A 191 -10.21 17.41 -16.96
CA LYS A 191 -10.30 16.57 -18.17
C LYS A 191 -9.04 16.64 -19.03
N GLN A 192 -8.44 17.81 -19.18
CA GLN A 192 -7.17 18.00 -19.93
C GLN A 192 -5.97 17.31 -19.25
N ASN A 193 -6.05 17.07 -17.95
CA ASN A 193 -4.98 16.50 -17.13
C ASN A 193 -5.30 15.07 -16.65
N LEU A 194 -6.23 14.37 -17.30
CA LEU A 194 -6.41 12.93 -17.12
C LEU A 194 -5.37 12.18 -17.95
N GLU A 195 -4.69 11.20 -17.34
CA GLU A 195 -3.87 10.27 -18.12
C GLU A 195 -4.75 9.34 -18.96
N PRO A 196 -4.20 8.65 -19.98
CA PRO A 196 -4.95 7.63 -20.71
C PRO A 196 -5.39 6.47 -19.82
N GLU A 197 -6.58 5.94 -20.07
CA GLU A 197 -7.17 4.81 -19.31
C GLU A 197 -6.33 3.53 -19.36
N THR A 198 -5.50 3.39 -20.39
CA THR A 198 -4.56 2.27 -20.54
C THR A 198 -3.37 2.32 -19.57
N THR A 199 -3.25 3.39 -18.77
CA THR A 199 -2.15 3.55 -17.82
C THR A 199 -2.58 3.07 -16.43
N ARG A 200 -1.69 2.32 -15.76
CA ARG A 200 -1.90 1.81 -14.39
C ARG A 200 -2.42 2.85 -13.38
N PRO A 201 -1.99 4.14 -13.40
CA PRO A 201 -2.49 5.12 -12.44
C PRO A 201 -3.84 5.78 -12.80
N TYR A 202 -4.53 5.41 -13.88
CA TYR A 202 -5.74 6.11 -14.34
C TYR A 202 -6.84 6.22 -13.25
N TYR A 203 -7.17 5.11 -12.60
CA TYR A 203 -8.22 5.07 -11.56
C TYR A 203 -7.75 5.58 -10.19
N GLU A 204 -6.46 5.84 -10.01
CA GLU A 204 -5.87 6.33 -8.75
C GLU A 204 -5.55 7.83 -8.79
N GLN A 205 -5.87 8.52 -9.90
CA GLN A 205 -5.58 9.94 -10.08
C GLN A 205 -6.58 10.85 -9.39
N PHE A 206 -6.04 11.91 -8.76
CA PHE A 206 -6.83 12.98 -8.15
C PHE A 206 -7.90 13.54 -9.10
N ASN A 207 -7.55 13.74 -10.38
CA ASN A 207 -8.44 14.31 -11.38
C ASN A 207 -9.64 13.40 -11.71
N GLY A 208 -9.43 12.08 -11.78
CA GLY A 208 -10.51 11.12 -12.00
C GLY A 208 -11.50 11.12 -10.84
N GLY A 209 -10.97 11.10 -9.61
CA GLY A 209 -11.77 11.19 -8.40
C GLY A 209 -12.56 12.51 -8.27
N PHE A 210 -11.92 13.64 -8.56
CA PHE A 210 -12.56 14.96 -8.58
C PHE A 210 -13.73 15.02 -9.58
N LEU A 211 -13.55 14.50 -10.80
CA LEU A 211 -14.59 14.49 -11.82
C LEU A 211 -15.76 13.59 -11.43
N LEU A 212 -15.51 12.42 -10.85
CA LEU A 212 -16.56 11.55 -10.31
C LEU A 212 -17.36 12.22 -9.19
N ALA A 213 -16.67 12.86 -8.24
CA ALA A 213 -17.33 13.55 -7.13
C ALA A 213 -18.23 14.70 -7.60
N LEU A 214 -17.84 15.39 -8.68
CA LEU A 214 -18.55 16.57 -9.18
C LEU A 214 -19.62 16.26 -10.24
N LEU A 215 -19.44 15.20 -11.03
CA LEU A 215 -20.28 14.87 -12.21
C LEU A 215 -20.96 13.50 -12.12
N GLY A 216 -20.60 12.65 -11.14
CA GLY A 216 -21.08 11.27 -11.03
C GLY A 216 -20.69 10.41 -12.23
N ASP A 217 -21.54 9.45 -12.59
CA ASP A 217 -21.34 8.54 -13.73
C ASP A 217 -21.23 9.26 -15.08
N LYS A 218 -21.61 10.54 -15.16
CA LYS A 218 -21.42 11.38 -16.37
C LYS A 218 -19.96 11.80 -16.57
N ALA A 219 -19.07 11.51 -15.62
CA ALA A 219 -17.64 11.80 -15.71
C ALA A 219 -16.93 10.94 -16.78
N PHE A 220 -17.37 9.69 -16.98
CA PHE A 220 -16.74 8.75 -17.90
C PHE A 220 -17.78 8.03 -18.78
N PRO A 221 -17.54 7.88 -20.10
CA PRO A 221 -18.39 7.05 -20.95
C PRO A 221 -18.36 5.59 -20.47
N GLN A 222 -19.50 4.89 -20.45
CA GLN A 222 -19.58 3.49 -20.05
C GLN A 222 -18.64 2.62 -20.91
N GLN A 223 -17.67 1.99 -20.26
CA GLN A 223 -16.77 1.06 -20.94
C GLN A 223 -17.45 -0.29 -21.22
N PRO A 224 -17.15 -0.94 -22.37
CA PRO A 224 -17.53 -2.33 -22.60
C PRO A 224 -16.80 -3.26 -21.64
N THR A 225 -17.51 -4.26 -21.12
CA THR A 225 -16.97 -5.26 -20.18
C THR A 225 -15.73 -5.95 -20.76
N PRO A 226 -14.61 -6.04 -20.02
CA PRO A 226 -13.41 -6.74 -20.50
C PRO A 226 -13.75 -8.19 -20.83
N THR A 227 -13.50 -8.58 -22.08
CA THR A 227 -13.63 -9.97 -22.52
C THR A 227 -12.42 -10.74 -21.99
N GLU A 228 -12.63 -11.84 -21.26
CA GLU A 228 -11.51 -12.69 -20.83
C GLU A 228 -10.67 -13.11 -22.06
N PRO A 229 -9.34 -13.04 -21.99
CA PRO A 229 -8.48 -13.44 -23.10
C PRO A 229 -8.74 -14.90 -23.47
N THR A 230 -8.89 -15.18 -24.76
CA THR A 230 -9.07 -16.55 -25.26
C THR A 230 -7.76 -17.33 -25.13
N ILE A 231 -7.64 -18.15 -24.08
CA ILE A 231 -6.42 -18.93 -23.82
C ILE A 231 -6.49 -20.26 -24.58
N ASN A 232 -5.53 -20.50 -25.48
CA ASN A 232 -5.47 -21.71 -26.30
C ASN A 232 -4.64 -22.82 -25.63
N LEU A 233 -5.32 -23.85 -25.11
CA LEU A 233 -4.71 -25.05 -24.51
C LEU A 233 -4.79 -26.30 -25.40
N SER A 234 -5.09 -26.16 -26.69
CA SER A 234 -5.37 -27.28 -27.58
C SER A 234 -4.26 -28.35 -27.61
N GLN A 235 -2.99 -27.94 -27.58
CA GLN A 235 -1.87 -28.88 -27.54
C GLN A 235 -1.71 -29.54 -26.17
N TRP A 236 -1.96 -28.83 -25.07
CA TRP A 236 -1.97 -29.43 -23.72
C TRP A 236 -3.02 -30.54 -23.63
N LEU A 237 -4.23 -30.27 -24.11
CA LEU A 237 -5.34 -31.23 -24.08
C LEU A 237 -5.04 -32.54 -24.84
N LYS A 238 -4.10 -32.53 -25.80
CA LYS A 238 -3.62 -33.76 -26.45
C LYS A 238 -2.76 -34.60 -25.51
N PHE A 239 -1.85 -33.96 -24.76
CA PHE A 239 -1.04 -34.66 -23.78
C PHE A 239 -1.89 -35.18 -22.62
N GLU A 240 -2.85 -34.40 -22.15
CA GLU A 240 -3.70 -34.75 -21.01
C GLU A 240 -4.54 -36.03 -21.24
N ARG A 241 -4.95 -36.30 -22.49
CA ARG A 241 -5.71 -37.50 -22.85
C ARG A 241 -4.90 -38.79 -22.78
N LEU A 242 -3.57 -38.72 -22.60
CA LEU A 242 -2.72 -39.90 -22.50
C LEU A 242 -2.91 -40.55 -21.12
N THR A 243 -3.46 -41.76 -21.12
CA THR A 243 -3.69 -42.56 -19.89
C THR A 243 -2.41 -43.24 -19.39
N GLN A 244 -1.46 -43.53 -20.28
CA GLN A 244 -0.15 -44.10 -19.98
C GLN A 244 0.93 -43.40 -20.81
N PRO A 245 1.27 -42.14 -20.49
CA PRO A 245 2.26 -41.39 -21.26
C PRO A 245 3.67 -41.98 -21.08
N SER A 246 4.41 -42.09 -22.18
CA SER A 246 5.84 -42.42 -22.16
C SER A 246 6.66 -41.28 -21.54
N SER A 247 7.90 -41.59 -21.12
CA SER A 247 8.83 -40.59 -20.58
C SER A 247 9.11 -39.44 -21.55
N THR A 248 9.17 -39.72 -22.86
CA THR A 248 9.31 -38.70 -23.91
C THR A 248 8.09 -37.79 -23.96
N GLN A 249 6.88 -38.35 -23.96
CA GLN A 249 5.64 -37.55 -23.98
C GLN A 249 5.49 -36.67 -22.74
N ILE A 250 5.93 -37.13 -21.57
CA ILE A 250 5.98 -36.32 -20.34
C ILE A 250 6.96 -35.15 -20.50
N LYS A 251 8.17 -35.41 -21.02
CA LYS A 251 9.17 -34.38 -21.27
C LYS A 251 8.67 -33.32 -22.26
N ASP A 252 8.01 -33.76 -23.33
CA ASP A 252 7.44 -32.87 -24.35
C ASP A 252 6.32 -31.99 -23.77
N ALA A 253 5.46 -32.55 -22.91
CA ALA A 253 4.42 -31.79 -22.23
C ALA A 253 4.98 -30.73 -21.27
N ILE A 254 6.02 -31.07 -20.50
CA ILE A 254 6.70 -30.12 -19.60
C ILE A 254 7.42 -29.03 -20.41
N ALA A 255 8.09 -29.39 -21.50
CA ALA A 255 8.73 -28.42 -22.39
C ALA A 255 7.69 -27.47 -23.03
N TYR A 256 6.55 -28.02 -23.46
CA TYR A 256 5.42 -27.22 -23.95
C TYR A 256 4.95 -26.22 -22.89
N TYR A 257 4.69 -26.66 -21.65
CA TYR A 257 4.30 -25.78 -20.55
C TYR A 257 5.29 -24.63 -20.34
N ARG A 258 6.60 -24.94 -20.30
CA ARG A 258 7.66 -23.93 -20.07
C ARG A 258 7.75 -22.88 -21.19
N ASN A 259 7.31 -23.21 -22.39
CA ASN A 259 7.27 -22.30 -23.54
C ASN A 259 5.98 -21.48 -23.63
N LEU A 260 4.99 -21.74 -22.78
CA LEU A 260 3.78 -20.91 -22.69
C LEU A 260 4.11 -19.54 -22.09
N LYS A 261 3.31 -18.53 -22.45
CA LYS A 261 3.38 -17.23 -21.79
C LYS A 261 2.97 -17.34 -20.31
N PRO A 262 3.50 -16.49 -19.41
CA PRO A 262 3.22 -16.58 -17.98
C PRO A 262 1.72 -16.62 -17.63
N GLU A 263 0.89 -15.81 -18.29
CA GLU A 263 -0.56 -15.79 -18.09
C GLU A 263 -1.26 -17.10 -18.51
N THR A 264 -0.69 -17.80 -19.49
CA THR A 264 -1.20 -19.11 -19.94
C THR A 264 -0.70 -20.24 -19.04
N GLN A 265 0.53 -20.14 -18.52
CA GLN A 265 1.05 -21.05 -17.50
C GLN A 265 0.18 -20.98 -16.24
N GLU A 266 -0.12 -19.76 -15.79
CA GLU A 266 -0.99 -19.48 -14.66
C GLU A 266 -2.38 -20.12 -14.84
N HIS A 267 -3.02 -19.86 -15.97
CA HIS A 267 -4.32 -20.43 -16.28
C HIS A 267 -4.27 -21.97 -16.30
N LEU A 268 -3.26 -22.55 -16.95
CA LEU A 268 -3.14 -24.00 -17.00
C LEU A 268 -2.96 -24.60 -15.60
N LEU A 269 -2.02 -24.06 -14.83
CA LEU A 269 -1.66 -24.59 -13.51
C LEU A 269 -2.81 -24.45 -12.52
N VAL A 270 -3.40 -23.26 -12.43
CA VAL A 270 -4.37 -22.92 -11.39
C VAL A 270 -5.80 -23.18 -11.84
N LYS A 271 -6.23 -22.63 -12.98
CA LYS A 271 -7.63 -22.75 -13.42
C LYS A 271 -7.94 -24.14 -13.99
N HIS A 272 -7.04 -24.70 -14.80
CA HIS A 272 -7.30 -25.99 -15.46
C HIS A 272 -6.91 -27.19 -14.59
N LEU A 273 -5.64 -27.27 -14.14
CA LEU A 273 -5.18 -28.39 -13.32
C LEU A 273 -5.76 -28.35 -11.89
N GLY A 274 -5.86 -27.16 -11.28
CA GLY A 274 -6.48 -27.00 -9.96
C GLY A 274 -7.97 -27.40 -9.92
N ALA A 275 -8.69 -27.33 -11.05
CA ALA A 275 -10.10 -27.71 -11.13
C ALA A 275 -10.35 -29.22 -11.04
N PHE A 276 -9.31 -30.08 -11.19
CA PHE A 276 -9.50 -31.51 -11.02
C PHE A 276 -9.84 -31.86 -9.57
N LYS A 277 -10.75 -32.83 -9.37
CA LYS A 277 -11.05 -33.35 -8.03
C LYS A 277 -9.81 -34.02 -7.41
N ALA A 278 -9.72 -34.02 -6.09
CA ALA A 278 -8.67 -34.71 -5.35
C ALA A 278 -8.53 -36.17 -5.84
N GLY A 279 -7.28 -36.60 -6.07
CA GLY A 279 -6.96 -37.92 -6.63
C GLY A 279 -7.38 -38.17 -8.09
N LYS A 280 -7.89 -37.17 -8.83
CA LYS A 280 -8.35 -37.31 -10.23
C LYS A 280 -7.48 -36.57 -11.25
N ILE A 281 -6.30 -36.09 -10.87
CA ILE A 281 -5.40 -35.42 -11.80
C ILE A 281 -4.89 -36.40 -12.88
N PRO A 282 -4.83 -35.99 -14.16
CA PRO A 282 -4.29 -36.81 -15.24
C PRO A 282 -2.80 -37.13 -15.04
N PRO A 283 -2.28 -38.26 -15.56
CA PRO A 283 -0.87 -38.64 -15.40
C PRO A 283 0.12 -37.57 -15.85
N VAL A 284 -0.15 -36.89 -16.98
CA VAL A 284 0.70 -35.80 -17.48
C VAL A 284 0.65 -34.58 -16.55
N GLY A 285 -0.54 -34.20 -16.06
CA GLY A 285 -0.70 -33.12 -15.09
C GLY A 285 0.07 -33.43 -13.80
N LYS A 286 -0.05 -34.65 -13.28
CA LYS A 286 0.73 -35.11 -12.12
C LYS A 286 2.23 -35.00 -12.36
N ALA A 287 2.72 -35.43 -13.53
CA ALA A 287 4.14 -35.37 -13.86
C ALA A 287 4.66 -33.93 -13.99
N LEU A 288 3.85 -33.00 -14.52
CA LEU A 288 4.19 -31.57 -14.51
C LEU A 288 4.34 -31.05 -13.07
N LEU A 289 3.37 -31.32 -12.20
CA LEU A 289 3.47 -30.88 -10.81
C LEU A 289 4.68 -31.50 -10.10
N GLN A 290 4.99 -32.77 -10.35
CA GLN A 290 6.17 -33.43 -9.78
C GLN A 290 7.47 -32.76 -10.26
N ASN A 291 7.51 -32.34 -11.52
CA ASN A 291 8.64 -31.59 -12.07
C ASN A 291 8.81 -30.22 -11.37
N LEU A 292 7.71 -29.49 -11.14
CA LEU A 292 7.72 -28.21 -10.42
C LEU A 292 8.10 -28.37 -8.94
N ALA A 293 7.60 -29.42 -8.29
CA ALA A 293 7.90 -29.74 -6.89
C ALA A 293 9.37 -30.12 -6.66
N ALA A 294 10.00 -30.76 -7.65
CA ALA A 294 11.42 -31.14 -7.61
C ALA A 294 12.37 -29.97 -7.90
N ASP A 295 11.90 -28.92 -8.58
CA ASP A 295 12.71 -27.75 -8.93
C ASP A 295 12.75 -26.74 -7.77
N ASN A 296 13.87 -26.70 -7.05
CA ASN A 296 14.09 -25.76 -5.94
C ASN A 296 14.11 -24.28 -6.34
N THR A 297 14.21 -23.98 -7.63
CA THR A 297 14.19 -22.61 -8.17
C THR A 297 12.81 -22.20 -8.69
N SER A 298 11.87 -23.14 -8.81
CA SER A 298 10.53 -22.86 -9.30
C SER A 298 9.76 -21.99 -8.30
N PRO A 299 9.17 -20.85 -8.74
CA PRO A 299 8.29 -20.04 -7.88
C PRO A 299 7.02 -20.80 -7.48
N ASP A 300 6.60 -21.80 -8.26
CA ASP A 300 5.40 -22.60 -8.03
C ASP A 300 5.68 -23.88 -7.23
N ARG A 301 6.90 -24.09 -6.75
CA ARG A 301 7.31 -25.34 -6.08
C ARG A 301 6.39 -25.71 -4.91
N THR A 302 6.19 -24.80 -3.97
CA THR A 302 5.37 -25.07 -2.78
C THR A 302 3.91 -25.29 -3.15
N TRP A 303 3.40 -24.54 -4.13
CA TRP A 303 2.06 -24.75 -4.69
C TRP A 303 1.92 -26.16 -5.28
N ALA A 304 2.87 -26.59 -6.11
CA ALA A 304 2.86 -27.92 -6.72
C ALA A 304 2.96 -29.04 -5.67
N ILE A 305 3.74 -28.85 -4.59
CA ILE A 305 3.81 -29.79 -3.47
C ILE A 305 2.44 -29.91 -2.76
N ALA A 306 1.78 -28.78 -2.47
CA ALA A 306 0.46 -28.78 -1.84
C ALA A 306 -0.62 -29.40 -2.75
N GLU A 307 -0.58 -29.10 -4.04
CA GLU A 307 -1.49 -29.66 -5.03
C GLU A 307 -1.31 -31.18 -5.18
N LEU A 308 -0.07 -31.66 -5.24
CA LEU A 308 0.24 -33.09 -5.27
C LEU A 308 -0.19 -33.80 -3.98
N ASP A 309 -0.02 -33.16 -2.83
CA ASP A 309 -0.50 -33.67 -1.55
C ASP A 309 -2.03 -33.86 -1.53
N ARG A 310 -2.77 -32.89 -2.07
CA ARG A 310 -4.23 -32.97 -2.29
C ARG A 310 -4.60 -34.14 -3.21
N HIS A 311 -3.74 -34.46 -4.18
CA HIS A 311 -3.89 -35.63 -5.04
C HIS A 311 -3.34 -36.94 -4.45
N GLY A 312 -2.89 -36.95 -3.19
CA GLY A 312 -2.44 -38.15 -2.50
C GLY A 312 -1.07 -38.66 -2.92
N ASP A 313 -0.20 -37.79 -3.41
CA ASP A 313 1.19 -38.14 -3.74
C ASP A 313 2.05 -38.29 -2.45
N PRO A 314 2.56 -39.49 -2.13
CA PRO A 314 3.22 -39.73 -0.84
C PRO A 314 4.51 -38.93 -0.63
N GLN A 315 5.29 -38.74 -1.69
CA GLN A 315 6.53 -37.96 -1.62
C GLN A 315 6.21 -36.49 -1.31
N SER A 316 5.19 -35.95 -1.95
CA SER A 316 4.75 -34.56 -1.72
C SER A 316 4.13 -34.40 -0.34
N SER A 317 3.38 -35.38 0.17
CA SER A 317 2.91 -35.39 1.57
C SER A 317 4.06 -35.30 2.57
N GLN A 318 5.14 -36.05 2.36
CA GLN A 318 6.31 -36.02 3.26
C GLN A 318 7.05 -34.68 3.18
N LEU A 319 7.22 -34.14 1.97
CA LEU A 319 7.82 -32.82 1.75
C LEU A 319 6.99 -31.72 2.41
N LEU A 320 5.67 -31.74 2.22
CA LEU A 320 4.77 -30.77 2.82
C LEU A 320 4.80 -30.85 4.34
N GLN A 321 4.73 -32.05 4.92
CA GLN A 321 4.85 -32.22 6.38
C GLN A 321 6.19 -31.69 6.92
N THR A 322 7.28 -31.82 6.15
CA THR A 322 8.58 -31.23 6.52
C THR A 322 8.51 -29.71 6.51
N ILE A 323 7.95 -29.10 5.46
CA ILE A 323 7.73 -27.65 5.35
C ILE A 323 6.90 -27.14 6.53
N LEU A 324 5.77 -27.78 6.83
CA LEU A 324 4.83 -27.36 7.87
C LEU A 324 5.37 -27.49 9.31
N ASN A 325 6.48 -28.20 9.52
CA ASN A 325 7.05 -28.43 10.84
C ASN A 325 8.43 -27.80 11.05
N LYS A 326 9.24 -27.70 9.99
CA LYS A 326 10.66 -27.29 10.10
C LYS A 326 10.97 -26.05 9.27
N ASP A 327 10.46 -25.99 8.04
CA ASP A 327 10.85 -24.98 7.06
C ASP A 327 9.69 -24.04 6.72
N LEU A 328 9.11 -23.41 7.75
CA LEU A 328 7.91 -22.56 7.60
C LEU A 328 8.10 -21.44 6.56
N ASN A 329 9.31 -20.91 6.36
CA ASN A 329 9.56 -19.91 5.31
C ASN A 329 9.22 -20.39 3.90
N LYS A 330 9.20 -21.71 3.67
CA LYS A 330 8.81 -22.29 2.38
C LYS A 330 7.30 -22.27 2.15
N ILE A 331 6.47 -22.00 3.18
CA ILE A 331 5.02 -21.84 3.04
C ILE A 331 4.61 -20.41 2.65
N TYR A 332 5.50 -19.42 2.80
CA TYR A 332 5.20 -17.99 2.52
C TYR A 332 4.61 -17.73 1.13
N PRO A 333 5.04 -18.42 0.05
CA PRO A 333 4.41 -18.24 -1.27
C PRO A 333 2.93 -18.63 -1.31
N LEU A 334 2.43 -19.42 -0.35
CA LEU A 334 1.00 -19.71 -0.24
C LEU A 334 0.27 -18.67 0.62
N THR A 335 0.87 -18.24 1.73
CA THR A 335 0.18 -17.33 2.67
C THR A 335 0.17 -15.87 2.20
N SER A 336 1.26 -15.39 1.60
CA SER A 336 1.33 -14.02 1.02
C SER A 336 0.30 -13.77 -0.09
N VAL A 337 -0.09 -14.83 -0.80
CA VAL A 337 -1.04 -14.80 -1.92
C VAL A 337 -2.49 -14.68 -1.42
N THR A 338 -2.78 -15.07 -0.18
CA THR A 338 -4.11 -14.92 0.45
C THR A 338 -4.33 -13.56 1.12
N SER A 339 -3.46 -12.57 0.88
CA SER A 339 -3.57 -11.24 1.47
C SER A 339 -4.68 -10.38 0.84
N TYR A 340 -5.20 -9.41 1.60
CA TYR A 340 -6.39 -8.57 1.33
C TYR A 340 -6.43 -7.78 0.00
N LYS A 341 -5.42 -7.87 -0.85
CA LYS A 341 -5.22 -6.98 -2.01
C LYS A 341 -5.31 -7.65 -3.37
N SER A 342 -5.58 -8.95 -3.44
CA SER A 342 -5.73 -9.66 -4.71
C SER A 342 -6.85 -10.68 -4.63
N HIS A 343 -7.74 -10.64 -5.62
CA HIS A 343 -8.81 -11.64 -5.82
C HIS A 343 -8.49 -12.44 -7.08
N SER A 344 -7.25 -12.90 -7.20
CA SER A 344 -6.87 -13.74 -8.32
C SER A 344 -7.45 -15.15 -8.15
N VAL A 345 -7.58 -15.88 -9.24
CA VAL A 345 -8.03 -17.28 -9.16
C VAL A 345 -7.01 -18.16 -8.43
N ARG A 346 -5.73 -17.77 -8.43
CA ARG A 346 -4.69 -18.40 -7.61
C ARG A 346 -4.96 -18.22 -6.13
N ASP A 347 -5.34 -17.01 -5.72
CA ASP A 347 -5.55 -16.68 -4.31
C ASP A 347 -6.72 -17.49 -3.75
N SER A 348 -7.80 -17.58 -4.53
CA SER A 348 -8.96 -18.42 -4.22
C SER A 348 -8.59 -19.91 -4.13
N HIS A 349 -7.79 -20.42 -5.06
CA HIS A 349 -7.37 -21.83 -5.06
C HIS A 349 -6.43 -22.15 -3.89
N VAL A 350 -5.46 -21.27 -3.63
CA VAL A 350 -4.51 -21.41 -2.53
C VAL A 350 -5.21 -21.40 -1.18
N TYR A 351 -6.25 -20.59 -1.02
CA TYR A 351 -7.09 -20.61 0.17
C TYR A 351 -7.68 -22.00 0.44
N TYR A 352 -8.20 -22.68 -0.59
CA TYR A 352 -8.67 -24.07 -0.44
C TYR A 352 -7.55 -25.05 -0.09
N LEU A 353 -6.35 -24.88 -0.68
CA LEU A 353 -5.19 -25.69 -0.32
C LEU A 353 -4.79 -25.52 1.15
N LEU A 354 -4.85 -24.30 1.68
CA LEU A 354 -4.56 -24.01 3.09
C LEU A 354 -5.61 -24.64 4.03
N ILE A 355 -6.89 -24.66 3.63
CA ILE A 355 -7.94 -25.38 4.36
C ILE A 355 -7.63 -26.89 4.40
N ASP A 356 -7.32 -27.49 3.26
CA ASP A 356 -7.00 -28.93 3.17
C ASP A 356 -5.78 -29.27 4.04
N ILE A 357 -4.75 -28.41 4.01
CA ILE A 357 -3.58 -28.52 4.89
C ILE A 357 -3.98 -28.46 6.37
N ALA A 358 -4.84 -27.53 6.76
CA ALA A 358 -5.30 -27.38 8.14
C ALA A 358 -6.08 -28.61 8.64
N GLN A 359 -6.90 -29.20 7.77
CA GLN A 359 -7.68 -30.40 8.09
C GLN A 359 -6.79 -31.65 8.17
N LYS A 360 -5.83 -31.80 7.25
CA LYS A 360 -4.97 -32.98 7.14
C LYS A 360 -3.81 -32.97 8.14
N TYR A 361 -3.27 -31.80 8.47
CA TYR A 361 -2.11 -31.64 9.35
C TYR A 361 -2.39 -30.72 10.57
N PRO A 362 -3.44 -30.99 11.37
CA PRO A 362 -3.87 -30.09 12.44
C PRO A 362 -2.84 -29.93 13.57
N GLN A 363 -1.91 -30.89 13.69
CA GLN A 363 -0.84 -30.89 14.70
C GLN A 363 0.49 -30.37 14.16
N SER A 364 0.55 -29.89 12.91
CA SER A 364 1.78 -29.31 12.39
C SER A 364 2.12 -28.01 13.11
N LYS A 365 3.43 -27.68 13.19
CA LYS A 365 3.90 -26.43 13.80
C LYS A 365 3.24 -25.20 13.19
N PHE A 366 3.03 -25.20 11.87
CA PHE A 366 2.29 -24.17 11.16
C PHE A 366 0.86 -23.99 11.72
N ILE A 367 0.06 -25.05 11.74
CA ILE A 367 -1.35 -24.97 12.17
C ILE A 367 -1.49 -24.66 13.66
N GLN A 368 -0.59 -25.16 14.49
CA GLN A 368 -0.51 -24.78 15.90
C GLN A 368 -0.22 -23.28 16.05
N GLY A 369 0.74 -22.74 15.28
CA GLY A 369 1.04 -21.31 15.22
C GLY A 369 -0.18 -20.47 14.82
N CYS A 370 -0.87 -20.81 13.74
CA CYS A 370 -2.13 -20.18 13.33
C CYS A 370 -3.21 -20.26 14.41
N ARG A 371 -3.31 -21.38 15.12
CA ARG A 371 -4.30 -21.57 16.18
C ARG A 371 -4.03 -20.66 17.36
N GLU A 372 -2.81 -20.71 17.88
CA GLU A 372 -2.36 -19.91 19.02
C GLU A 372 -2.42 -18.41 18.70
N TYR A 373 -1.97 -18.01 17.50
CA TYR A 373 -2.10 -16.64 17.01
C TYR A 373 -3.56 -16.19 17.07
N GLY A 374 -4.45 -17.00 16.50
CA GLY A 374 -5.87 -16.70 16.49
C GLY A 374 -6.49 -16.60 17.89
N ASP A 375 -5.97 -17.38 18.84
CA ASP A 375 -6.39 -17.31 20.24
C ASP A 375 -5.88 -16.04 20.95
N LEU A 376 -4.82 -15.39 20.47
CA LEU A 376 -4.35 -14.09 20.97
C LEU A 376 -5.21 -12.95 20.43
N ILE A 377 -5.54 -12.96 19.14
CA ILE A 377 -6.37 -11.91 18.53
C ILE A 377 -7.88 -12.11 18.74
N GLY A 378 -8.30 -13.31 19.17
CA GLY A 378 -9.72 -13.64 19.37
C GLY A 378 -10.48 -13.95 18.08
N ALA A 379 -9.77 -14.22 16.98
CA ALA A 379 -10.32 -14.59 15.67
C ALA A 379 -9.38 -15.59 14.97
N SER A 380 -9.84 -16.37 14.00
CA SER A 380 -8.96 -17.26 13.22
C SER A 380 -7.91 -16.46 12.45
N TYR A 381 -6.75 -17.09 12.21
CA TYR A 381 -5.66 -16.48 11.47
C TYR A 381 -6.07 -16.16 10.02
N PHE A 382 -6.67 -17.14 9.33
CA PHE A 382 -7.32 -16.92 8.03
C PHE A 382 -8.78 -16.46 8.23
N ASP A 383 -9.23 -15.49 7.41
CA ASP A 383 -10.58 -14.88 7.36
C ASP A 383 -11.14 -14.21 8.62
N HIS A 384 -10.38 -14.15 9.72
CA HIS A 384 -10.81 -13.51 10.97
C HIS A 384 -12.18 -13.98 11.52
N ALA A 385 -12.54 -15.24 11.31
CA ALA A 385 -13.73 -15.82 11.93
C ALA A 385 -13.59 -15.78 13.47
N PRO A 386 -14.58 -15.26 14.22
CA PRO A 386 -14.44 -15.04 15.65
C PRO A 386 -14.17 -16.36 16.40
N ARG A 387 -13.27 -16.30 17.39
CA ARG A 387 -13.06 -17.41 18.34
C ARG A 387 -14.24 -17.53 19.28
N ASN A 388 -14.26 -18.64 20.03
CA ASN A 388 -15.28 -18.86 21.03
C ASN A 388 -15.33 -17.69 22.05
N LYS A 389 -16.53 -17.43 22.60
CA LYS A 389 -16.76 -16.31 23.52
C LYS A 389 -15.85 -16.35 24.75
N ALA A 390 -15.47 -17.55 25.21
CA ALA A 390 -14.57 -17.73 26.35
C ALA A 390 -13.17 -17.16 26.09
N ILE A 391 -12.58 -17.42 24.92
CA ILE A 391 -11.28 -16.87 24.50
C ILE A 391 -11.35 -15.35 24.38
N VAL A 392 -12.37 -14.82 23.70
CA VAL A 392 -12.54 -13.37 23.53
C VAL A 392 -12.69 -12.68 24.89
N THR A 393 -13.51 -13.24 25.78
CA THR A 393 -13.72 -12.71 27.14
C THR A 393 -12.46 -12.77 27.98
N ARG A 394 -11.67 -13.85 27.87
CA ARG A 394 -10.37 -13.99 28.54
C ARG A 394 -9.40 -12.92 28.06
N ASN A 395 -9.29 -12.70 26.75
CA ASN A 395 -8.37 -11.73 26.17
C ASN A 395 -8.73 -10.29 26.56
N ALA A 396 -10.02 -9.96 26.62
CA ALA A 396 -10.50 -8.64 27.07
C ALA A 396 -10.12 -8.29 28.52
N LYS A 397 -9.82 -9.29 29.36
CA LYS A 397 -9.38 -9.10 30.75
C LYS A 397 -7.86 -9.00 30.91
N LYS A 398 -7.08 -9.21 29.85
CA LYS A 398 -5.62 -9.19 29.93
C LYS A 398 -5.10 -7.76 30.08
N THR A 399 -4.10 -7.57 30.93
CA THR A 399 -3.37 -6.31 31.02
C THR A 399 -2.47 -6.10 29.80
N SER A 400 -2.03 -4.87 29.55
CA SER A 400 -1.07 -4.55 28.48
C SER A 400 0.23 -5.36 28.60
N THR A 401 0.74 -5.52 29.83
CA THR A 401 1.93 -6.33 30.10
C THR A 401 1.72 -7.81 29.77
N GLN A 402 0.57 -8.39 30.12
CA GLN A 402 0.24 -9.77 29.75
C GLN A 402 0.15 -9.93 28.23
N GLN A 403 -0.48 -8.98 27.53
CA GLN A 403 -0.58 -9.00 26.08
C GLN A 403 0.81 -8.92 25.41
N THR A 404 1.71 -8.06 25.91
CA THR A 404 3.10 -8.00 25.43
C THR A 404 3.82 -9.34 25.64
N GLN A 405 3.71 -9.93 26.83
CA GLN A 405 4.35 -11.21 27.13
C GLN A 405 3.83 -12.32 26.22
N ASP A 406 2.53 -12.36 25.94
CA ASP A 406 1.93 -13.34 25.03
C ASP A 406 2.54 -13.25 23.62
N TRP A 407 2.68 -12.02 23.08
CA TRP A 407 3.29 -11.82 21.76
C TRP A 407 4.78 -12.17 21.72
N GLN A 408 5.54 -11.81 22.77
CA GLN A 408 6.94 -12.22 22.91
C GLN A 408 7.09 -13.74 22.95
N GLN A 409 6.23 -14.41 23.72
CA GLN A 409 6.24 -15.87 23.83
C GLN A 409 5.86 -16.54 22.50
N TRP A 410 4.84 -16.02 21.80
CA TRP A 410 4.44 -16.54 20.50
C TRP A 410 5.59 -16.41 19.49
N LEU A 411 6.22 -15.24 19.40
CA LEU A 411 7.36 -15.00 18.51
C LEU A 411 8.57 -15.87 18.85
N SER A 412 8.79 -16.18 20.14
CA SER A 412 9.84 -17.10 20.57
C SER A 412 9.58 -18.54 20.12
N ARG A 413 8.32 -19.01 20.18
CA ARG A 413 7.93 -20.36 19.70
C ARG A 413 7.91 -20.46 18.17
N TYR A 414 7.51 -19.37 17.51
CA TYR A 414 7.19 -19.32 16.08
C TYR A 414 7.97 -18.21 15.33
N PRO A 415 9.31 -18.13 15.46
CA PRO A 415 10.08 -17.00 14.92
C PRO A 415 10.06 -16.90 13.38
N ASN A 416 9.77 -18.03 12.72
CA ASN A 416 9.78 -18.21 11.27
C ASN A 416 8.37 -18.47 10.70
N HIS A 417 7.32 -18.30 11.51
CA HIS A 417 5.95 -18.50 11.05
C HIS A 417 5.50 -17.38 10.12
N PRO A 418 4.60 -17.63 9.15
CA PRO A 418 4.09 -16.58 8.24
C PRO A 418 3.61 -15.33 8.96
N GLY A 419 2.67 -15.43 9.90
CA GLY A 419 2.22 -14.28 10.71
C GLY A 419 3.20 -13.75 11.77
N ALA A 420 4.51 -14.00 11.64
CA ALA A 420 5.50 -13.43 12.55
C ALA A 420 5.67 -11.92 12.37
N ASP A 421 5.40 -11.39 11.19
CA ASP A 421 5.34 -9.96 10.94
C ASP A 421 4.10 -9.31 11.55
N ASP A 422 2.91 -9.90 11.40
CA ASP A 422 1.71 -9.45 12.11
C ASP A 422 1.91 -9.47 13.64
N ALA A 423 2.46 -10.57 14.17
CA ALA A 423 2.76 -10.70 15.59
C ALA A 423 3.80 -9.67 16.05
N THR A 424 4.79 -9.36 15.21
CA THR A 424 5.76 -8.29 15.46
C THR A 424 5.10 -6.92 15.47
N TYR A 425 4.14 -6.67 14.58
CA TYR A 425 3.33 -5.45 14.59
C TYR A 425 2.52 -5.32 15.88
N HIS A 426 1.84 -6.39 16.31
CA HIS A 426 1.09 -6.38 17.57
C HIS A 426 1.98 -6.18 18.80
N LEU A 427 3.17 -6.80 18.83
CA LEU A 427 4.15 -6.57 19.90
C LEU A 427 4.61 -5.12 19.93
N ALA A 428 4.95 -4.54 18.78
CA ALA A 428 5.40 -3.16 18.68
C ALA A 428 4.32 -2.17 19.14
N ARG A 429 3.04 -2.40 18.79
CA ARG A 429 1.90 -1.63 19.32
C ARG A 429 1.78 -1.77 20.84
N SER A 430 1.97 -2.97 21.37
CA SER A 430 1.87 -3.23 22.81
C SER A 430 2.97 -2.52 23.61
N LEU A 431 4.19 -2.46 23.07
CA LEU A 431 5.30 -1.69 23.64
C LEU A 431 5.03 -0.18 23.61
N GLN A 432 4.48 0.35 22.51
CA GLN A 432 4.07 1.77 22.43
C GLN A 432 3.05 2.13 23.52
N THR A 433 2.02 1.29 23.73
CA THR A 433 0.99 1.51 24.76
C THR A 433 1.58 1.48 26.19
N GLN A 434 2.73 0.84 26.38
CA GLN A 434 3.46 0.80 27.65
C GLN A 434 4.53 1.88 27.77
N ASN A 435 4.56 2.86 26.87
CA ASN A 435 5.59 3.90 26.78
C ASN A 435 7.02 3.38 26.53
N ASP A 436 7.19 2.14 26.07
CA ASP A 436 8.48 1.65 25.55
C ASP A 436 8.62 2.01 24.07
N VAL A 437 8.82 3.30 23.82
CA VAL A 437 8.95 3.87 22.47
C VAL A 437 10.16 3.30 21.73
N MET A 438 11.25 3.03 22.45
CA MET A 438 12.50 2.53 21.88
C MET A 438 12.35 1.07 21.45
N GLY A 439 11.81 0.20 22.31
CA GLY A 439 11.51 -1.19 21.97
C GLY A 439 10.56 -1.30 20.78
N ALA A 440 9.51 -0.48 20.74
CA ALA A 440 8.61 -0.42 19.60
C ALA A 440 9.31 0.01 18.30
N THR A 441 10.15 1.06 18.36
CA THR A 441 10.89 1.58 17.20
C THR A 441 11.82 0.52 16.60
N ARG A 442 12.50 -0.28 17.43
CA ARG A 442 13.33 -1.40 16.95
C ARG A 442 12.52 -2.42 16.16
N LEU A 443 11.32 -2.77 16.63
CA LEU A 443 10.45 -3.71 15.93
C LEU A 443 9.91 -3.12 14.62
N TRP A 444 9.61 -1.82 14.59
CA TRP A 444 9.24 -1.12 13.36
C TRP A 444 10.35 -1.13 12.31
N MET A 445 11.59 -0.84 12.73
CA MET A 445 12.75 -0.93 11.85
C MET A 445 12.98 -2.36 11.38
N LYS A 446 12.85 -3.36 12.28
CA LYS A 446 12.98 -4.77 11.93
C LYS A 446 12.01 -5.17 10.82
N LEU A 447 10.72 -4.81 10.95
CA LEU A 447 9.71 -5.05 9.92
C LEU A 447 10.05 -4.39 8.59
N MET A 448 10.67 -3.20 8.59
CA MET A 448 11.01 -2.49 7.36
C MET A 448 12.31 -2.94 6.68
N THR A 449 13.24 -3.53 7.43
CA THR A 449 14.61 -3.79 6.94
C THR A 449 14.97 -5.27 6.85
N GLN A 450 14.20 -6.15 7.50
CA GLN A 450 14.43 -7.58 7.53
C GLN A 450 13.20 -8.32 7.02
N GLN A 451 13.41 -9.50 6.42
CA GLN A 451 12.31 -10.41 6.12
C GLN A 451 11.84 -11.04 7.44
N VAL A 452 10.69 -10.57 7.94
CA VAL A 452 9.95 -11.15 9.05
C VAL A 452 8.67 -11.72 8.47
N GLY A 453 8.30 -12.95 8.86
CA GLY A 453 7.08 -13.56 8.36
C GLY A 453 7.04 -13.65 6.83
N ASP A 454 5.83 -13.71 6.28
CA ASP A 454 5.63 -13.64 4.82
C ASP A 454 5.68 -12.20 4.26
N GLY A 455 5.74 -11.19 5.14
CA GLY A 455 6.07 -9.81 4.82
C GLY A 455 4.87 -8.97 4.39
N ASP A 456 3.65 -9.47 4.56
CA ASP A 456 2.44 -8.74 4.21
C ASP A 456 2.14 -7.61 5.19
N ALA A 457 2.69 -7.63 6.41
CA ALA A 457 2.50 -6.59 7.43
C ALA A 457 3.54 -5.45 7.36
N VAL A 458 4.50 -5.49 6.43
CA VAL A 458 5.55 -4.45 6.29
C VAL A 458 4.95 -3.05 6.11
N TYR A 459 3.82 -2.94 5.41
CA TYR A 459 3.16 -1.64 5.20
C TYR A 459 2.67 -0.99 6.49
N LEU A 460 2.39 -1.78 7.54
CA LEU A 460 1.92 -1.28 8.84
C LEU A 460 3.01 -0.56 9.63
N ALA A 461 4.29 -0.86 9.39
CA ALA A 461 5.41 -0.20 10.06
C ALA A 461 5.70 1.21 9.52
N TRP A 462 5.35 1.48 8.25
CA TRP A 462 5.68 2.73 7.56
C TRP A 462 5.18 4.00 8.26
N PRO A 463 3.90 4.11 8.69
CA PRO A 463 3.42 5.31 9.39
C PRO A 463 4.19 5.60 10.69
N HIS A 464 4.64 4.55 11.38
CA HIS A 464 5.35 4.68 12.65
C HIS A 464 6.79 5.14 12.44
N MET A 465 7.51 4.57 11.47
CA MET A 465 8.90 4.98 11.17
C MET A 465 9.01 6.30 10.45
N ARG A 466 8.09 6.59 9.52
CA ARG A 466 8.09 7.87 8.79
C ARG A 466 8.02 9.05 9.76
N SER A 467 7.25 8.92 10.84
CA SER A 467 7.15 9.95 11.86
C SER A 467 8.48 10.26 12.56
N LEU A 468 9.34 9.26 12.74
CA LEU A 468 10.67 9.35 13.36
C LEU A 468 11.74 9.82 12.36
N LEU A 469 11.68 9.35 11.12
CA LEU A 469 12.59 9.78 10.04
C LEU A 469 12.34 11.24 9.63
N ASP A 470 11.09 11.71 9.68
CA ASP A 470 10.73 13.09 9.36
C ASP A 470 11.13 14.11 10.45
N VAL A 471 11.54 13.66 11.65
CA VAL A 471 12.17 14.51 12.67
C VAL A 471 13.65 14.80 12.32
N GLY A 472 14.19 14.20 11.26
CA GLY A 472 15.55 14.42 10.78
C GLY A 472 16.61 13.69 11.60
N LEU A 473 16.32 12.45 12.04
CA LEU A 473 17.34 11.60 12.65
C LEU A 473 18.47 11.33 11.64
N THR A 474 19.71 11.53 12.07
CA THR A 474 20.89 11.26 11.26
C THR A 474 21.07 9.74 11.06
N THR A 475 21.79 9.33 10.01
CA THR A 475 22.13 7.92 9.76
C THR A 475 22.77 7.26 10.98
N TYR A 476 23.65 7.96 11.70
CA TYR A 476 24.28 7.50 12.94
C TYR A 476 23.25 7.24 14.07
N GLN A 477 22.25 8.09 14.20
CA GLN A 477 21.17 7.90 15.18
C GLN A 477 20.30 6.70 14.82
N ILE A 478 20.04 6.48 13.53
CA ILE A 478 19.34 5.28 13.06
C ILE A 478 20.16 4.02 13.34
N GLU A 479 21.48 4.06 13.09
CA GLU A 479 22.39 2.93 13.34
C GLU A 479 22.53 2.60 14.83
N THR A 480 22.59 3.62 15.70
CA THR A 480 22.66 3.43 17.15
C THR A 480 21.39 2.76 17.68
N LEU A 481 20.22 3.16 17.17
CA LEU A 481 18.93 2.53 17.48
C LEU A 481 18.86 1.05 17.05
N LEU A 482 19.71 0.61 16.10
CA LEU A 482 19.75 -0.78 15.61
C LEU A 482 20.69 -1.67 16.43
N THR A 483 21.65 -1.10 17.17
CA THR A 483 22.71 -1.85 17.88
C THR A 483 22.54 -1.92 19.40
N GLU A 484 21.76 -1.02 20.01
CA GLU A 484 21.34 -1.12 21.42
C GLU A 484 20.05 -1.93 21.57
#